data_AF-U2PJX6-F1
#
_entry.id   AF-U2PJX6-F1
#
_cell.length_a   1.000
_cell.length_b   1.000
_cell.length_c   1.000
_cell.angle_alpha   90.00
_cell.angle_beta   90.00
_cell.angle_gamma   90.00
#
_symmetry.space_group_name_H-M   'P 1'
#
loop_
_entity.id
_entity.type
_entity.pdbx_description
1 polymer ?
#
loop_
_entity_poly.entity_id
_entity_poly.type
_entity_poly.pdbx_seq_one_letter_code
_entity_poly.pdbx_strand_id
1 'polypeptide(L)'
;AATARSGLGARFGRIVARDPNRPRKEPFFSFLGDSILNGGRLVLIVTANVITFVALAALIDKILGAIWSPLSLESILGVFMYVPSLLLGLDPSAAWDMSQIMGLKLVTNEFVAMGLVTDVVTTFPPHHQAVLTVFLTSFANFGTLGMIIGTFKGIVDKERNELIAKNVGRMLLSGILVSLLSAGMVGLFVW
;
A
#
# COMPACT_ATOMS: atom_id res chain seq x y z
N ALA A 1 29.02 -52.16 33.01
CA ALA A 1 29.73 -51.10 32.26
C ALA A 1 28.77 -50.53 31.22
N ALA A 2 28.15 -49.38 31.53
CA ALA A 2 27.18 -48.71 30.67
C ALA A 2 27.79 -47.38 30.20
N THR A 3 28.26 -47.32 28.96
CA THR A 3 28.85 -46.12 28.36
C THR A 3 27.94 -45.56 27.27
N ALA A 4 27.29 -44.45 27.64
CA ALA A 4 26.98 -43.28 26.84
C ALA A 4 27.07 -43.41 25.29
N ARG A 5 25.97 -43.83 24.67
CA ARG A 5 25.62 -43.46 23.29
C ARG A 5 24.41 -42.51 23.33
N SER A 6 24.56 -41.32 23.90
CA SER A 6 23.46 -40.35 24.00
C SER A 6 23.90 -38.98 23.50
N GLY A 7 23.03 -38.35 22.71
CA GLY A 7 23.14 -36.92 22.37
C GLY A 7 23.15 -36.64 20.88
N LEU A 8 24.23 -36.99 20.16
CA LEU A 8 24.48 -36.42 18.83
C LEU A 8 23.62 -37.04 17.71
N GLY A 9 23.56 -38.37 17.63
CA GLY A 9 22.79 -39.07 16.58
C GLY A 9 21.28 -38.88 16.70
N ALA A 10 20.76 -38.79 17.93
CA ALA A 10 19.34 -38.54 18.20
C ALA A 10 18.92 -37.09 17.86
N ARG A 11 19.83 -36.12 17.98
CA ARG A 11 19.59 -34.73 17.56
C ARG A 11 19.61 -34.59 16.03
N PHE A 12 20.51 -35.28 15.33
CA PHE A 12 20.51 -35.32 13.86
C PHE A 12 19.26 -36.00 13.28
N GLY A 13 18.79 -37.09 13.91
CA GLY A 13 17.54 -37.76 13.49
C GLY A 13 16.30 -36.87 13.58
N ARG A 14 16.24 -35.93 14.54
CA ARG A 14 15.13 -34.95 14.62
C ARG A 14 15.24 -33.82 13.61
N ILE A 15 16.44 -33.47 13.17
CA ILE A 15 16.65 -32.43 12.15
C ILE A 15 16.27 -32.95 10.75
N VAL A 16 16.45 -34.26 10.52
CA VAL A 16 16.11 -34.93 9.25
C VAL A 16 14.68 -35.50 9.25
N ALA A 17 14.05 -35.63 10.42
CA ALA A 17 12.67 -36.08 10.54
C ALA A 17 11.74 -35.12 9.76
N ARG A 18 11.22 -35.62 8.64
CA ARG A 18 10.19 -34.98 7.84
C ARG A 18 8.98 -34.79 8.73
N ASP A 19 8.66 -33.55 9.10
CA ASP A 19 7.47 -33.21 9.87
C ASP A 19 6.23 -33.85 9.20
N PRO A 20 5.57 -34.83 9.85
CA PRO A 20 4.42 -35.54 9.28
C PRO A 20 3.23 -34.60 9.04
N ASN A 21 3.19 -33.45 9.71
CA ASN A 21 2.14 -32.44 9.58
C ASN A 21 2.45 -31.37 8.53
N ARG A 22 3.56 -31.47 7.78
CA ARG A 22 3.81 -30.54 6.67
C ARG A 22 2.81 -30.81 5.54
N PRO A 23 2.02 -29.81 5.11
CA PRO A 23 1.14 -29.97 3.96
C PRO A 23 1.98 -30.43 2.75
N ARG A 24 1.46 -31.42 2.03
CA ARG A 24 2.09 -31.99 0.84
C ARG A 24 2.30 -30.86 -0.17
N LYS A 25 3.52 -30.68 -0.68
CA LYS A 25 3.78 -29.69 -1.74
C LYS A 25 2.87 -30.01 -2.93
N GLU A 26 2.04 -29.05 -3.31
CA GLU A 26 1.14 -29.18 -4.44
C GLU A 26 1.93 -29.40 -5.75
N PRO A 27 1.41 -30.20 -6.69
CA PRO A 27 2.02 -30.35 -8.01
C PRO A 27 2.11 -28.99 -8.72
N PHE A 28 3.20 -28.75 -9.47
CA PHE A 28 3.48 -27.47 -10.14
C PHE A 28 2.28 -26.92 -10.94
N PHE A 29 1.61 -27.78 -11.72
CA PHE A 29 0.45 -27.36 -12.51
C PHE A 29 -0.80 -27.04 -11.69
N SER A 30 -0.99 -27.70 -10.54
CA SER A 30 -2.08 -27.35 -9.61
C SER A 30 -1.84 -25.97 -9.02
N PHE A 31 -0.64 -25.75 -8.48
CA PHE A 31 -0.22 -24.45 -7.93
C PHE A 31 -0.31 -23.33 -8.98
N LEU A 32 0.12 -23.61 -10.22
CA LEU A 32 0.01 -22.67 -11.33
C LEU A 32 -1.46 -22.34 -11.65
N GLY A 33 -2.32 -23.35 -11.74
CA GLY A 33 -3.75 -23.17 -11.98
C GLY A 33 -4.42 -22.32 -10.89
N ASP A 34 -4.15 -22.64 -9.62
CA ASP A 34 -4.68 -21.88 -8.48
C ASP A 34 -4.16 -20.44 -8.46
N SER A 35 -2.88 -20.24 -8.78
CA SER A 35 -2.27 -18.90 -8.87
C SER A 35 -2.91 -18.05 -9.97
N ILE A 36 -3.20 -18.62 -11.14
CA ILE A 36 -3.89 -17.92 -12.24
C ILE A 36 -5.31 -17.54 -11.83
N LEU A 37 -6.06 -18.45 -11.21
CA LEU A 37 -7.43 -18.18 -10.76
C LEU A 37 -7.47 -17.11 -9.67
N ASN A 38 -6.53 -17.17 -8.71
CA ASN A 38 -6.42 -16.16 -7.66
C ASN A 38 -6.00 -14.80 -8.22
N GLY A 39 -5.06 -14.77 -9.17
CA GLY A 39 -4.67 -13.55 -9.88
C GLY A 39 -5.84 -12.92 -10.64
N GLY A 40 -6.63 -13.72 -11.38
CA GLY A 40 -7.82 -13.25 -12.08
C GLY A 40 -8.87 -12.64 -11.15
N ARG A 41 -9.13 -13.28 -10.01
CA ARG A 41 -10.03 -12.72 -8.98
C ARG A 41 -9.51 -11.40 -8.42
N LEU A 42 -8.20 -11.32 -8.14
CA LEU A 42 -7.57 -10.10 -7.65
C LEU A 42 -7.72 -8.94 -8.64
N VAL A 43 -7.50 -9.17 -9.93
CA VAL A 43 -7.67 -8.15 -10.99
C VAL A 43 -9.09 -7.61 -11.01
N LEU A 44 -10.11 -8.49 -10.94
CA LEU A 44 -11.51 -8.07 -10.92
C LEU A 44 -11.85 -7.23 -9.68
N ILE A 45 -11.37 -7.65 -8.51
CA ILE A 45 -11.58 -6.93 -7.24
C ILE A 45 -10.94 -5.54 -7.30
N VAL A 46 -9.67 -5.45 -7.71
CA VAL A 46 -8.95 -4.18 -7.81
C VAL A 46 -9.64 -3.25 -8.81
N THR A 47 -10.03 -3.76 -9.98
CA THR A 47 -10.74 -2.96 -11.00
C THR A 47 -12.05 -2.38 -10.46
N ALA A 48 -12.88 -3.22 -9.84
CA ALA A 48 -14.15 -2.78 -9.24
C ALA A 48 -13.92 -1.74 -8.13
N ASN A 49 -12.88 -1.93 -7.31
CA ASN A 49 -12.53 -1.01 -6.24
C ASN A 49 -12.11 0.36 -6.77
N VAL A 50 -11.21 0.39 -7.76
CA VAL A 50 -10.74 1.63 -8.40
C VAL A 50 -11.93 2.39 -9.00
N ILE A 51 -12.81 1.72 -9.75
CA ILE A 51 -13.99 2.37 -10.34
C ILE A 51 -14.88 2.99 -9.25
N THR A 52 -15.15 2.26 -8.17
CA THR A 52 -16.03 2.71 -7.10
C THR A 52 -15.45 3.93 -6.38
N PHE A 53 -14.18 3.88 -5.96
CA PHE A 53 -13.56 4.97 -5.20
C PHE A 53 -13.31 6.20 -6.07
N VAL A 54 -12.89 6.03 -7.33
CA VAL A 54 -12.74 7.16 -8.26
C VAL A 54 -14.09 7.82 -8.56
N ALA A 55 -15.15 7.04 -8.76
CA ALA A 55 -16.49 7.60 -8.97
C ALA A 55 -17.03 8.32 -7.73
N LEU A 56 -16.78 7.77 -6.53
CA LEU A 56 -17.18 8.40 -5.27
C LEU A 56 -16.39 9.69 -5.01
N ALA A 57 -15.08 9.69 -5.25
CA ALA A 57 -14.24 10.87 -5.16
C ALA A 57 -14.76 11.95 -6.11
N ALA A 58 -14.97 11.63 -7.38
CA ALA A 58 -15.51 12.55 -8.38
C ALA A 58 -16.90 13.12 -8.00
N LEU A 59 -17.75 12.33 -7.34
CA LEU A 59 -19.03 12.82 -6.80
C LEU A 59 -18.80 13.85 -5.69
N ILE A 60 -17.91 13.55 -4.75
CA ILE A 60 -17.58 14.47 -3.65
C ILE A 60 -16.95 15.75 -4.20
N ASP A 61 -16.05 15.64 -5.18
CA ASP A 61 -15.42 16.80 -5.83
C ASP A 61 -16.43 17.67 -6.55
N LYS A 62 -17.46 17.09 -7.19
CA LYS A 62 -18.55 17.89 -7.76
C LYS A 62 -19.35 18.66 -6.70
N ILE A 63 -19.56 18.06 -5.53
CA ILE A 63 -20.24 18.74 -4.41
C ILE A 63 -19.36 19.85 -3.85
N LEU A 64 -18.06 19.59 -3.63
CA LEU A 64 -17.10 20.58 -3.15
C LEU A 64 -16.90 21.72 -4.15
N GLY A 65 -16.79 21.40 -5.43
CA GLY A 65 -16.66 22.34 -6.54
C GLY A 65 -17.87 23.27 -6.69
N ALA A 66 -19.07 22.82 -6.30
CA ALA A 66 -20.26 23.66 -6.25
C ALA A 66 -20.19 24.75 -5.15
N ILE A 67 -19.42 24.51 -4.09
CA ILE A 67 -19.15 25.50 -3.03
C ILE A 67 -18.03 26.44 -3.49
N TRP A 68 -16.92 25.88 -4.00
CA TRP A 68 -15.79 26.62 -4.52
C TRP A 68 -15.05 25.81 -5.58
N SER A 69 -14.95 26.35 -6.80
CA SER A 69 -14.46 25.61 -7.98
C SER A 69 -13.09 24.92 -7.83
N PRO A 70 -12.10 25.44 -7.09
CA PRO A 70 -10.81 24.76 -6.86
C PRO A 70 -10.82 23.66 -5.79
N LEU A 71 -11.93 23.48 -5.06
CA LEU A 71 -12.00 22.56 -3.94
C LEU A 71 -12.29 21.14 -4.42
N SER A 72 -11.39 20.22 -4.09
CA SER A 72 -11.54 18.78 -4.32
C SER A 72 -10.96 18.01 -3.13
N LEU A 73 -11.28 16.73 -3.00
CA LEU A 73 -10.69 15.89 -1.96
C LEU A 73 -9.16 15.80 -2.10
N GLU A 74 -8.68 15.70 -3.34
CA GLU A 74 -7.25 15.65 -3.65
C GLU A 74 -6.56 16.95 -3.24
N SER A 75 -7.16 18.11 -3.52
CA SER A 75 -6.55 19.40 -3.17
C SER A 75 -6.55 19.63 -1.66
N ILE A 76 -7.60 19.22 -0.94
CA ILE A 76 -7.63 19.27 0.53
C ILE A 76 -6.50 18.42 1.11
N LEU A 77 -6.38 17.15 0.70
CA LEU A 77 -5.30 16.29 1.17
C LEU A 77 -3.94 16.77 0.69
N GLY A 78 -3.86 17.36 -0.51
CA GLY A 78 -2.64 17.94 -1.05
C GLY A 78 -2.13 19.09 -0.20
N VAL A 79 -3.01 19.94 0.33
CA VAL A 79 -2.65 20.98 1.31
C VAL A 79 -2.09 20.36 2.59
N PHE A 80 -2.69 19.28 3.11
CA PHE A 80 -2.13 18.59 4.29
C PHE A 80 -0.78 17.94 4.00
N MET A 81 -0.61 17.37 2.80
CA MET A 81 0.62 16.72 2.35
C MET A 81 1.73 17.71 2.00
N TYR A 82 1.44 19.01 1.90
CA TYR A 82 2.45 20.04 1.63
C TYR A 82 3.52 20.09 2.72
N VAL A 83 3.12 20.01 3.99
CA VAL A 83 4.06 20.00 5.11
C VAL A 83 4.98 18.77 5.07
N PRO A 84 4.47 17.53 4.96
CA PRO A 84 5.32 16.37 4.72
C PRO A 84 6.23 16.50 3.50
N SER A 85 5.74 17.07 2.39
CA SER A 85 6.53 17.23 1.18
C SER A 85 7.73 18.18 1.36
N LEU A 86 7.54 19.28 2.10
CA LEU A 86 8.64 20.16 2.51
C LEU A 86 9.65 19.42 3.40
N LEU A 87 9.17 18.60 4.34
CA LEU A 87 10.03 17.80 5.23
C LEU A 87 10.84 16.73 4.49
N LEU A 88 10.45 16.38 3.26
CA LEU A 88 11.22 15.47 2.41
C LEU A 88 12.41 16.15 1.74
N GLY A 89 12.54 17.48 1.82
CA GLY A 89 13.70 18.21 1.31
C GLY A 89 13.49 18.93 -0.03
N LEU A 90 12.24 19.06 -0.48
CA LEU A 90 11.91 19.72 -1.74
C LEU A 90 11.81 21.25 -1.62
N ASP A 91 12.16 21.93 -2.70
CA ASP A 91 11.89 23.37 -2.86
C ASP A 91 10.38 23.65 -2.72
N PRO A 92 9.97 24.81 -2.18
CA PRO A 92 8.55 25.08 -1.90
C PRO A 92 7.59 24.89 -3.08
N SER A 93 8.00 25.26 -4.29
CA SER A 93 7.18 25.04 -5.49
C SER A 93 7.06 23.55 -5.84
N ALA A 94 8.18 22.83 -5.86
CA ALA A 94 8.21 21.39 -6.12
C ALA A 94 7.47 20.61 -5.02
N ALA A 95 7.54 21.07 -3.77
CA ALA A 95 6.83 20.48 -2.65
C ALA A 95 5.31 20.65 -2.79
N TRP A 96 4.86 21.79 -3.30
CA TRP A 96 3.45 22.00 -3.61
C TRP A 96 2.96 21.06 -4.71
N ASP A 97 3.70 20.97 -5.81
CA ASP A 97 3.35 20.07 -6.92
C ASP A 97 3.34 18.60 -6.49
N MET A 98 4.37 18.18 -5.74
CA MET A 98 4.44 16.85 -5.15
C MET A 98 3.26 16.58 -4.22
N SER A 99 2.88 17.55 -3.39
CA SER A 99 1.80 17.35 -2.43
C SER A 99 0.44 17.14 -3.10
N GLN A 100 0.19 17.79 -4.24
CA GLN A 100 -1.02 17.53 -5.03
C GLN A 100 -1.05 16.10 -5.56
N ILE A 101 0.09 15.59 -6.05
CA ILE A 101 0.22 14.20 -6.50
C ILE A 101 0.03 13.23 -5.33
N MET A 102 0.56 13.55 -4.15
CA MET A 102 0.33 12.77 -2.93
C MET A 102 -1.16 12.74 -2.56
N GLY A 103 -1.84 13.88 -2.59
CA GLY A 103 -3.28 13.99 -2.35
C GLY A 103 -4.09 13.13 -3.32
N LEU A 104 -3.80 13.24 -4.62
CA LEU A 104 -4.42 12.42 -5.67
C LEU A 104 -4.28 10.94 -5.37
N LYS A 105 -3.07 10.49 -5.01
CA LYS A 105 -2.81 9.09 -4.65
C LYS A 105 -3.65 8.61 -3.47
N LEU A 106 -3.78 9.42 -2.42
CA LEU A 106 -4.51 9.04 -1.20
C LEU A 106 -6.01 8.87 -1.45
N VAL A 107 -6.59 9.73 -2.29
CA VAL A 107 -8.02 9.69 -2.65
C VAL A 107 -8.32 8.60 -3.66
N THR A 108 -7.52 8.53 -4.73
CA THR A 108 -7.76 7.63 -5.86
C THR A 108 -7.03 6.29 -5.69
N ASN A 109 -5.78 6.21 -6.14
CA ASN A 109 -4.83 5.12 -5.93
C ASN A 109 -3.46 5.47 -6.55
N GLU A 110 -2.48 4.61 -6.27
CA GLU A 110 -1.12 4.69 -6.81
C GLU A 110 -1.04 4.55 -8.34
N PHE A 111 -1.86 3.73 -8.98
CA PHE A 111 -1.80 3.56 -10.43
C PHE A 111 -2.32 4.79 -11.19
N VAL A 112 -3.35 5.46 -10.68
CA VAL A 112 -3.87 6.73 -11.21
C VAL A 112 -2.83 7.82 -11.06
N ALA A 113 -2.21 7.94 -9.87
CA ALA A 113 -1.15 8.92 -9.63
C ALA A 113 0.09 8.65 -10.49
N MET A 114 0.51 7.39 -10.63
CA MET A 114 1.61 7.00 -11.53
C MET A 114 1.30 7.31 -12.99
N GLY A 115 0.05 7.11 -13.43
CA GLY A 115 -0.39 7.47 -14.77
C GLY A 115 -0.25 8.96 -15.08
N LEU A 116 -0.41 9.83 -14.07
CA LEU A 116 -0.23 11.28 -14.24
C LEU A 116 1.24 11.67 -14.41
N VAL A 117 2.16 10.95 -13.77
CA VAL A 117 3.59 11.32 -13.73
C VAL A 117 4.47 10.52 -14.68
N THR A 118 3.96 9.42 -15.26
CA THR A 118 4.77 8.46 -16.03
C THR A 118 5.61 9.09 -17.15
N ASP A 119 5.08 10.13 -17.81
CA ASP A 119 5.75 10.76 -18.95
C ASP A 119 6.71 11.90 -18.54
N VAL A 120 6.59 12.40 -17.32
CA VAL A 120 7.33 13.57 -16.82
C VAL A 120 8.28 13.25 -15.68
N VAL A 121 8.14 12.09 -15.04
CA VAL A 121 8.92 11.72 -13.84
C VAL A 121 10.42 11.73 -14.09
N THR A 122 10.87 11.44 -15.32
CA THR A 122 12.28 11.46 -15.73
C THR A 122 12.82 12.86 -15.99
N THR A 123 11.95 13.88 -16.06
CA THR A 123 12.38 15.28 -16.20
C THR A 123 12.58 15.97 -14.86
N PHE A 124 12.15 15.34 -13.76
CA PHE A 124 12.32 15.90 -12.42
C PHE A 124 13.78 15.80 -11.94
N PRO A 125 14.20 16.71 -11.04
CA PRO A 125 15.49 16.58 -10.37
C PRO A 125 15.63 15.20 -9.68
N PRO A 126 16.86 14.66 -9.58
CA PRO A 126 17.09 13.32 -9.03
C PRO A 126 16.44 13.09 -7.66
N HIS A 127 16.57 14.06 -6.73
CA HIS A 127 15.89 14.00 -5.43
C HIS A 127 14.37 13.86 -5.55
N HIS A 128 13.72 14.75 -6.30
CA HIS A 128 12.27 14.76 -6.46
C HIS A 128 11.79 13.46 -7.12
N GLN A 129 12.47 13.00 -8.16
CA GLN A 129 12.18 11.74 -8.82
C GLN A 129 12.24 10.57 -7.82
N ALA A 130 13.30 10.48 -7.02
CA ALA A 130 13.50 9.39 -6.08
C ALA A 130 12.45 9.39 -4.97
N VAL A 131 12.22 10.54 -4.34
CA VAL A 131 11.25 10.67 -3.25
C VAL A 131 9.81 10.42 -3.75
N LEU A 132 9.43 10.97 -4.89
CA LEU A 132 8.09 10.80 -5.46
C LEU A 132 7.83 9.34 -5.83
N THR A 133 8.74 8.71 -6.57
CA THR A 133 8.55 7.32 -7.01
C THR A 133 8.46 6.36 -5.83
N VAL A 134 9.29 6.55 -4.79
CA VAL A 134 9.23 5.73 -3.57
C VAL A 134 7.94 5.99 -2.80
N PHE A 135 7.51 7.24 -2.66
CA PHE A 135 6.23 7.54 -2.01
C PHE A 135 5.06 6.91 -2.77
N LEU A 136 5.03 7.00 -4.10
CA LEU A 136 3.97 6.44 -4.93
C LEU A 136 3.94 4.91 -4.88
N THR A 137 5.09 4.26 -4.67
CA THR A 137 5.21 2.79 -4.57
C THR A 137 4.75 2.26 -3.21
N SER A 138 3.49 2.55 -2.85
CA SER A 138 2.82 1.97 -1.69
C SER A 138 1.30 2.02 -1.87
N PHE A 139 0.58 1.09 -1.23
CA PHE A 139 -0.87 0.97 -1.33
C PHE A 139 -1.64 1.80 -0.28
N ALA A 140 -1.02 2.83 0.32
CA ALA A 140 -1.70 3.67 1.30
C ALA A 140 -2.68 4.63 0.61
N ASN A 141 -3.96 4.26 0.55
CA ASN A 141 -5.07 5.06 0.03
C ASN A 141 -6.41 4.57 0.64
N PHE A 142 -7.49 5.35 0.51
CA PHE A 142 -8.81 4.97 1.05
C PHE A 142 -9.36 3.67 0.45
N GLY A 143 -9.11 3.44 -0.84
CA GLY A 143 -9.53 2.24 -1.54
C GLY A 143 -8.94 0.96 -0.94
N THR A 144 -7.64 0.97 -0.62
CA THR A 144 -6.95 -0.17 0.01
C THR A 144 -7.50 -0.46 1.39
N LEU A 145 -7.85 0.56 2.18
CA LEU A 145 -8.46 0.34 3.49
C LEU A 145 -9.84 -0.31 3.37
N GLY A 146 -10.64 0.12 2.39
CA GLY A 146 -11.91 -0.53 2.07
C GLY A 146 -11.73 -2.01 1.75
N MET A 147 -10.74 -2.36 0.93
CA MET A 147 -10.41 -3.75 0.59
C MET A 147 -9.94 -4.56 1.81
N ILE A 148 -9.08 -3.99 2.66
CA ILE A 148 -8.61 -4.65 3.89
C ILE A 148 -9.78 -4.96 4.80
N ILE A 149 -10.64 -3.98 5.09
CA ILE A 149 -11.81 -4.18 5.97
C ILE A 149 -12.76 -5.22 5.37
N GLY A 150 -13.02 -5.14 4.06
CA GLY A 150 -13.88 -6.10 3.35
C GLY A 150 -13.36 -7.54 3.44
N THR A 151 -12.05 -7.71 3.30
CA THR A 151 -11.38 -9.01 3.42
C THR A 151 -11.43 -9.53 4.86
N PHE A 152 -11.12 -8.68 5.85
CA PHE A 152 -11.14 -9.05 7.25
C PHE A 152 -12.53 -9.47 7.72
N LYS A 153 -13.59 -8.83 7.24
CA LYS A 153 -14.97 -9.20 7.56
C LYS A 153 -15.30 -10.67 7.26
N GLY A 154 -14.64 -11.31 6.30
CA GLY A 154 -14.81 -12.72 5.96
C GLY A 154 -13.88 -13.69 6.71
N ILE A 155 -12.87 -13.18 7.42
CA ILE A 155 -11.81 -13.98 8.07
C ILE A 155 -11.92 -13.94 9.59
N VAL A 156 -12.31 -12.79 10.16
CA VAL A 156 -12.34 -12.59 11.62
C VAL A 156 -13.77 -12.54 12.17
N ASP A 157 -13.90 -12.70 13.48
CA ASP A 157 -15.17 -12.49 14.17
C ASP A 157 -15.67 -11.04 14.04
N LYS A 158 -16.97 -10.87 14.30
CA LYS A 158 -17.65 -9.58 14.13
C LYS A 158 -17.03 -8.48 15.02
N GLU A 159 -16.66 -8.81 16.24
CA GLU A 159 -16.10 -7.86 17.22
C GLU A 159 -14.75 -7.31 16.73
N ARG A 160 -13.84 -8.17 16.26
CA ARG A 160 -12.56 -7.75 15.68
C ARG A 160 -12.75 -6.91 14.43
N ASN A 161 -13.68 -7.30 13.56
CA ASN A 161 -13.98 -6.51 12.36
C ASN A 161 -14.47 -5.10 12.70
N GLU A 162 -15.34 -4.97 13.72
CA GLU A 162 -15.79 -3.66 14.22
C GLU A 162 -14.64 -2.84 14.84
N LEU A 163 -13.74 -3.49 15.58
CA LEU A 163 -12.54 -2.83 16.12
C LEU A 163 -11.65 -2.28 15.00
N ILE A 164 -11.43 -3.05 13.92
CA ILE A 164 -10.64 -2.61 12.77
C ILE A 164 -11.33 -1.43 12.07
N ALA A 165 -12.64 -1.54 11.81
CA ALA A 165 -13.42 -0.49 11.16
C ALA A 165 -13.44 0.83 11.98
N LYS A 166 -13.39 0.76 13.31
CA LYS A 166 -13.26 1.97 14.17
C LYS A 166 -11.89 2.63 14.08
N ASN A 167 -10.84 1.90 13.69
CA ASN A 167 -9.45 2.38 13.67
C ASN A 167 -8.94 2.72 12.26
N VAL A 168 -9.82 2.85 11.26
CA VAL A 168 -9.45 3.11 9.86
C VAL A 168 -8.57 4.34 9.68
N GLY A 169 -8.87 5.43 10.40
CA GLY A 169 -8.03 6.64 10.35
C GLY A 169 -6.60 6.41 10.81
N ARG A 170 -6.40 5.56 11.84
CA ARG A 170 -5.06 5.19 12.32
C ARG A 170 -4.33 4.29 11.32
N MET A 171 -5.07 3.39 10.66
CA MET A 171 -4.51 2.55 9.60
C MET A 171 -4.05 3.39 8.41
N LEU A 172 -4.86 4.37 7.99
CA LEU A 172 -4.50 5.30 6.92
C LEU A 172 -3.24 6.08 7.28
N LEU A 173 -3.25 6.72 8.45
CA LEU A 173 -2.13 7.53 8.91
C LEU A 173 -0.84 6.71 9.01
N SER A 174 -0.91 5.49 9.55
CA SER A 174 0.22 4.57 9.60
C SER A 174 0.78 4.27 8.20
N GLY A 175 -0.10 3.95 7.23
CA GLY A 175 0.33 3.72 5.85
C GLY A 175 0.99 4.92 5.20
N ILE A 176 0.45 6.12 5.43
CA ILE A 176 1.04 7.39 4.95
C ILE A 176 2.42 7.62 5.56
N LEU A 177 2.54 7.47 6.88
CA LEU A 177 3.81 7.68 7.60
C LEU A 177 4.88 6.69 7.16
N VAL A 178 4.55 5.42 6.95
CA VAL A 178 5.51 4.44 6.40
C VAL A 178 5.95 4.83 5.00
N SER A 179 5.03 5.30 4.16
CA SER A 179 5.36 5.74 2.80
C SER A 179 6.28 6.97 2.80
N LEU A 180 6.00 7.93 3.69
CA LEU A 180 6.83 9.12 3.89
C LEU A 180 8.21 8.75 4.45
N LEU A 181 8.28 7.82 5.40
CA LEU A 181 9.53 7.34 5.97
C LEU A 181 10.40 6.67 4.89
N SER A 182 9.82 5.81 4.06
CA SER A 182 10.54 5.18 2.95
C SER A 182 11.04 6.21 1.94
N ALA A 183 10.20 7.17 1.56
CA ALA A 183 10.55 8.23 0.62
C ALA A 183 11.66 9.12 1.18
N GLY A 184 11.55 9.54 2.44
CA GLY A 184 12.56 10.33 3.13
C GLY A 184 13.88 9.58 3.28
N MET A 185 13.84 8.28 3.61
CA MET A 185 15.04 7.45 3.70
C MET A 185 15.80 7.43 2.38
N VAL A 186 15.12 7.29 1.24
CA VAL A 186 15.77 7.33 -0.08
C VAL A 186 16.25 8.74 -0.41
N GLY A 187 15.48 9.78 -0.09
CA GLY A 187 15.86 11.18 -0.29
C GLY A 187 17.15 11.59 0.43
N LEU A 188 17.52 10.91 1.52
CA LEU A 188 18.81 11.14 2.20
C LEU A 188 20.03 10.70 1.36
N PHE A 189 19.86 9.76 0.43
CA PHE A 189 20.94 9.20 -0.38
C PHE A 189 20.94 9.70 -1.83
N VAL A 190 19.89 10.39 -2.25
CA VAL A 190 19.73 10.92 -3.61
C VAL A 190 19.34 12.39 -3.52
N TRP A 191 20.21 13.27 -3.99
CA TRP A 191 20.01 14.73 -4.02
C TRP A 191 20.13 15.24 -5.47
#